data_AF-A0A937JQ16-F1
#
_entry.id   AF-A0A937JQ16-F1
#
_cell.length_a   1.000
_cell.length_b   1.000
_cell.length_c   1.000
_cell.angle_alpha   90.00
_cell.angle_beta   90.00
_cell.angle_gamma   90.00
#
_symmetry.space_group_name_H-M   'P 1'
#
loop_
_entity.id
_entity.type
_entity.pdbx_description
1 polymer ?
#
loop_
_entity_poly.entity_id
_entity_poly.type
_entity_poly.pdbx_seq_one_letter_code
_entity_poly.pdbx_strand_id
1 'polypeptide(L)'
;MHERFSDVWTCKDLGRTTTAADLAELGRAVLAAYLAGRDSRGETFRVVVRTDHGNHVVITADQLTDPGWEADPAVCQALPAYLRNALT
;
A
#
# COMPACT_ATOMS: atom_id res chain seq x y z
N MET A 1 -12.13 -9.85 -4.09
CA MET A 1 -13.42 -9.14 -4.35
C MET A 1 -13.94 -8.58 -3.03
N HIS A 2 -14.38 -7.32 -2.94
CA HIS A 2 -15.31 -6.72 -1.93
C HIS A 2 -15.57 -5.23 -2.27
N GLU A 3 -16.75 -4.93 -2.80
CA GLU A 3 -17.47 -3.65 -2.68
C GLU A 3 -18.58 -3.86 -1.61
N ARG A 4 -19.19 -2.89 -0.92
CA ARG A 4 -18.97 -1.46 -0.66
C ARG A 4 -19.77 -1.12 0.63
N PHE A 5 -19.34 -0.07 1.35
CA PHE A 5 -20.11 0.79 2.28
C PHE A 5 -20.72 0.23 3.58
N SER A 6 -19.99 0.41 4.68
CA SER A 6 -20.49 0.74 6.03
C SER A 6 -19.29 1.28 6.83
N ASP A 7 -19.50 2.18 7.79
CA ASP A 7 -18.49 2.97 8.55
C ASP A 7 -17.51 2.17 9.43
N VAL A 8 -17.09 0.99 8.98
CA VAL A 8 -16.13 0.11 9.65
C VAL A 8 -15.14 -0.43 8.63
N TRP A 9 -13.88 -0.11 8.84
CA TRP A 9 -12.77 -0.47 7.97
C TRP A 9 -12.44 -1.95 8.11
N THR A 10 -12.92 -2.78 7.19
CA THR A 10 -12.48 -4.19 7.10
C THR A 10 -11.22 -4.25 6.25
N CYS A 11 -10.12 -4.80 6.79
CA CYS A 11 -8.85 -5.05 6.10
C CYS A 11 -9.07 -6.06 4.96
N LYS A 12 -9.53 -5.56 3.82
CA LYS A 12 -10.01 -6.38 2.71
C LYS A 12 -8.92 -7.22 2.04
N ASP A 13 -7.67 -6.76 2.08
CA ASP A 13 -6.57 -7.37 1.36
C ASP A 13 -5.35 -7.49 2.29
N LEU A 14 -5.28 -8.60 3.03
CA LEU A 14 -4.12 -8.98 3.83
C LEU A 14 -3.07 -9.62 2.92
N GLY A 15 -2.04 -8.86 2.57
CA GLY A 15 -0.80 -9.40 2.00
C GLY A 15 0.22 -9.62 3.10
N ARG A 16 0.86 -10.80 3.14
CA ARG A 16 2.05 -11.05 3.96
C ARG A 16 3.24 -11.21 3.03
N THR A 17 4.32 -10.50 3.34
CA THR A 17 5.60 -10.62 2.63
C THR A 17 6.75 -10.54 3.62
N THR A 18 7.86 -11.18 3.28
CA THR A 18 9.11 -11.11 4.05
C THR A 18 10.06 -10.20 3.29
N THR A 19 10.45 -9.08 3.90
CA THR A 19 11.36 -8.11 3.28
C THR A 19 12.24 -7.44 4.33
N ALA A 20 13.44 -7.02 3.89
CA ALA A 20 14.32 -6.16 4.67
C ALA A 20 14.08 -4.66 4.37
N ALA A 21 13.13 -4.34 3.47
CA ALA A 21 12.79 -2.99 3.12
C ALA A 21 12.26 -2.19 4.31
N ASP A 22 12.49 -0.88 4.27
CA ASP A 22 11.88 0.04 5.22
C ASP A 22 10.34 -0.06 5.16
N LEU A 23 9.71 -0.05 6.34
CA LEU A 23 8.26 -0.21 6.47
C LEU A 23 7.49 0.91 5.79
N ALA A 24 8.00 2.14 5.80
CA ALA A 24 7.34 3.28 5.18
C ALA A 24 7.51 3.25 3.66
N GLU A 25 8.67 2.83 3.14
CA GLU A 25 8.85 2.57 1.70
C GLU A 25 7.91 1.47 1.21
N LEU A 26 7.79 0.37 1.95
CA LEU A 26 6.84 -0.71 1.64
C LEU A 26 5.39 -0.21 1.63
N GLY A 27 5.00 0.58 2.65
CA GLY A 27 3.65 1.13 2.74
C GLY A 27 3.32 2.11 1.61
N ARG A 28 4.29 2.95 1.20
CA ARG A 28 4.14 3.84 0.05
C ARG A 28 4.02 3.06 -1.25
N ALA A 29 4.84 2.03 -1.47
CA ALA A 29 4.76 1.16 -2.65
C ALA A 29 3.40 0.43 -2.75
N VAL A 30 2.89 -0.10 -1.64
CA VAL A 30 1.55 -0.72 -1.58
C VAL A 30 0.46 0.30 -1.90
N LEU A 31 0.52 1.50 -1.32
CA LEU A 31 -0.50 2.51 -1.54
C LEU A 31 -0.49 3.01 -3.00
N ALA A 32 0.69 3.24 -3.56
CA ALA A 32 0.85 3.61 -4.96
C ALA A 32 0.31 2.53 -5.90
N ALA A 33 0.64 1.25 -5.67
CA ALA A 33 0.11 0.13 -6.44
C ALA A 33 -1.43 0.05 -6.39
N TYR A 34 -1.99 0.30 -5.21
CA TYR A 34 -3.44 0.27 -5.00
C TYR A 34 -4.16 1.41 -5.74
N LEU A 35 -3.50 2.56 -5.84
CA LEU A 35 -4.04 3.76 -6.50
C LEU A 35 -3.81 3.76 -8.02
N ALA A 36 -2.75 3.13 -8.53
CA ALA A 36 -2.36 3.12 -9.95
C ALA A 36 -3.47 2.65 -10.91
N GLY A 37 -4.46 1.90 -10.42
CA GLY A 37 -5.62 1.43 -11.19
C GLY A 37 -6.98 1.91 -10.67
N ARG A 38 -7.03 2.93 -9.81
CA ARG A 38 -8.28 3.39 -9.18
C ARG A 38 -8.50 4.89 -9.34
N ASP A 39 -9.73 5.23 -9.70
CA ASP A 39 -10.28 6.56 -9.44
C ASP A 39 -10.60 6.67 -7.95
N SER A 40 -9.96 7.63 -7.28
CA SER A 40 -10.10 7.82 -5.83
C SER A 40 -11.48 8.32 -5.44
N ARG A 41 -12.30 8.87 -6.36
CA ARG A 41 -13.68 9.34 -6.11
C ARG A 41 -13.89 10.16 -4.82
N GLY A 42 -12.86 10.84 -4.33
CA GLY A 42 -12.88 11.58 -3.05
C GLY A 42 -12.75 10.73 -1.79
N GLU A 43 -12.45 9.43 -1.91
CA GLU A 43 -12.16 8.52 -0.81
C GLU A 43 -10.74 8.77 -0.27
N THR A 44 -10.56 8.69 1.06
CA THR A 44 -9.26 8.76 1.71
C THR A 44 -8.68 7.36 1.86
N PHE A 45 -7.51 7.12 1.26
CA PHE A 45 -6.81 5.83 1.36
C PHE A 45 -5.66 5.92 2.38
N ARG A 46 -5.53 4.88 3.20
CA ARG A 46 -4.35 4.65 4.03
C ARG A 46 -3.93 3.19 3.98
N VAL A 47 -2.63 2.95 4.07
CA VAL A 47 -2.05 1.62 4.24
C VAL A 47 -1.53 1.50 5.65
N VAL A 48 -1.81 0.37 6.30
CA VAL A 48 -1.22 0.02 7.58
C VAL A 48 -0.29 -1.16 7.34
N VAL A 49 1.01 -0.95 7.50
CA VAL A 49 2.01 -2.02 7.44
C VAL A 49 2.34 -2.41 8.87
N ARG A 50 2.28 -3.72 9.17
CA ARG A 50 2.58 -4.26 10.50
C ARG A 50 3.67 -5.32 10.37
N THR A 51 4.64 -5.32 11.27
CA THR A 51 5.56 -6.45 11.46
C THR A 51 4.96 -7.46 12.42
N ASP A 52 5.43 -8.71 12.32
CA ASP A 52 5.08 -9.76 13.28
C ASP A 52 5.52 -9.42 14.71
N HIS A 53 6.50 -8.51 14.87
CA HIS A 53 7.01 -8.04 16.16
C HIS A 53 6.19 -6.87 16.75
N GLY A 54 5.06 -6.50 16.13
CA GLY A 54 4.14 -5.47 16.65
C GLY A 54 4.46 -4.03 16.24
N ASN A 55 5.53 -3.80 15.47
CA ASN A 55 5.79 -2.48 14.90
C ASN A 55 4.81 -2.22 13.76
N HIS A 56 4.36 -0.97 13.62
CA HIS A 56 3.51 -0.60 12.50
C HIS A 56 3.76 0.82 12.03
N VAL A 57 3.46 1.05 10.76
CA VAL A 57 3.42 2.39 10.16
C VAL A 57 2.10 2.56 9.42
N VAL A 58 1.58 3.78 9.44
CA VAL A 58 0.39 4.17 8.68
C VAL A 58 0.85 5.16 7.62
N ILE A 59 0.59 4.83 6.36
CA ILE A 59 0.91 5.65 5.19
C ILE A 59 -0.37 6.21 4.59
N THR A 60 -0.42 7.52 4.33
CA THR A 60 -1.55 8.19 3.67
C THR A 60 -1.17 8.68 2.28
N ALA A 61 -2.17 9.02 1.47
CA ALA A 61 -1.95 9.51 0.11
C ALA A 61 -1.12 10.82 0.09
N ASP A 62 -1.20 11.65 1.12
CA ASP A 62 -0.40 12.89 1.26
C ASP A 62 1.11 12.62 1.39
N GLN A 63 1.48 11.39 1.73
CA GLN A 63 2.88 10.96 1.79
C GLN A 63 3.39 10.43 0.44
N LEU A 64 2.51 10.34 -0.57
CA LEU A 64 2.86 10.03 -1.96
C LEU A 64 2.98 11.28 -2.84
N THR A 65 2.52 12.44 -2.37
CA THR A 65 2.49 13.69 -3.16
C THR A 65 3.84 14.38 -3.33
N ASP A 66 4.96 13.72 -3.02
CA ASP A 66 6.28 14.22 -3.36
C ASP A 66 6.50 14.07 -4.88
N PRO A 67 6.59 15.18 -5.65
CA PRO A 67 6.72 15.12 -7.10
C PRO A 67 8.07 14.50 -7.48
N GLY A 68 8.04 13.20 -7.79
CA GLY A 68 9.23 12.41 -8.14
C GLY A 68 9.49 11.21 -7.24
N TRP A 69 8.63 10.95 -6.26
CA TRP A 69 8.69 9.67 -5.54
C TRP A 69 8.32 8.52 -6.49
N GLU A 70 9.27 7.60 -6.69
CA GLU A 70 9.07 6.32 -7.35
C GLU A 70 9.34 5.21 -6.34
N ALA A 71 8.54 4.15 -6.40
CA ALA A 71 8.76 2.99 -5.55
C ALA A 71 10.06 2.28 -5.95
N ASP A 72 10.93 2.05 -4.97
CA ASP A 72 12.17 1.28 -5.17
C ASP A 72 11.85 -0.08 -5.84
N PRO A 73 12.50 -0.42 -6.98
CA PRO A 73 12.29 -1.70 -7.66
C PRO A 73 12.44 -2.93 -6.76
N ALA A 74 13.36 -2.91 -5.79
CA ALA A 74 13.55 -4.01 -4.85
C ALA A 74 12.33 -4.17 -3.92
N VAL A 75 11.70 -3.06 -3.53
CA VAL A 75 10.46 -3.05 -2.73
C VAL A 75 9.29 -3.54 -3.57
N CYS A 76 9.19 -3.12 -4.83
CA CYS A 76 8.19 -3.61 -5.77
C CYS A 76 8.26 -5.13 -5.96
N GLN A 77 9.47 -5.72 -5.98
CA GLN A 77 9.63 -7.17 -6.07
C GLN A 77 9.21 -7.92 -4.81
N ALA A 78 9.26 -7.28 -3.64
CA ALA A 78 8.77 -7.84 -2.39
C ALA A 78 7.24 -7.79 -2.28
N LEU A 79 6.54 -7.05 -3.15
CA LEU A 79 5.09 -6.98 -3.11
C LEU A 79 4.43 -8.27 -3.61
N PRO A 80 3.25 -8.64 -3.07
CA PRO A 80 2.38 -9.63 -3.68
C PRO A 80 2.17 -9.37 -5.18
N ALA A 81 2.11 -10.44 -5.98
CA ALA A 81 2.09 -10.35 -7.43
C ALA A 81 0.98 -9.43 -7.99
N TYR A 82 -0.20 -9.40 -7.38
CA TYR A 82 -1.30 -8.54 -7.83
C TYR A 82 -1.03 -7.04 -7.64
N LEU A 83 -0.24 -6.65 -6.64
CA LEU A 83 0.19 -5.25 -6.44
C LEU A 83 1.37 -4.91 -7.33
N ARG A 84 2.34 -5.82 -7.44
CA ARG A 84 3.50 -5.64 -8.31
C ARG A 84 3.08 -5.40 -9.77
N ASN A 85 2.10 -6.16 -10.28
CA ASN A 85 1.59 -6.01 -11.65
C ASN A 85 0.83 -4.69 -11.88
N ALA A 86 0.42 -3.99 -10.82
CA ALA A 86 -0.22 -2.68 -10.94
C ALA A 86 0.80 -1.52 -11.03
N LEU A 87 2.07 -1.78 -10.71
CA LEU A 87 3.18 -0.81 -10.77
C LEU A 87 4.03 -0.94 -12.04
N THR A 88 3.79 -1.95 -12.87
CA THR A 88 4.52 -2.24 -14.11
C THR A 88 3.85 -1.66 -15.34
#